data_AF-A0A978VX68-F1
#
_entry.id   AF-A0A978VX68-F1
#
_cell.length_a   1.000
_cell.length_b   1.000
_cell.length_c   1.000
_cell.angle_alpha   90.00
_cell.angle_beta   90.00
_cell.angle_gamma   90.00
#
_symmetry.space_group_name_H-M   'P 1'
#
loop_
_entity.id
_entity.type
_entity.pdbx_description
1 polymer ?
#
loop_
_entity_poly.entity_id
_entity_poly.type
_entity_poly.pdbx_seq_one_letter_code
_entity_poly.pdbx_strand_id
1 'polypeptide(L)'
;MPKAFTNHHHWYSSIFYSLSSAKSSSSSLDEQKNFSPYLVYSYDNALHGFSASLTLDELEELKKSLRFISSYIDHAATLDTTHTYKFLSLNPSQGLCPASNYGEHVIVGVIDNGVWPKSESFQDNGMARGIIPHSRLAAYKVFRGEGSQTSDVLAGMDQAIEDGVDVISISIGNDGVPLYEDPVAIASFTTMEKGVFVLSSAGNAIPDPHTLHNGIPWTLTVAASTIDRSFGRSLIFRDNFTITSWTMFPGNAVVEKAPLYYNKTISRFDSAKNLSRVHTASSCARI
;
A
#
# COMPACT_ATOMS: atom_id res chain seq x y z
N MET A 1 -25.64 11.21 -14.61
CA MET A 1 -25.86 12.61 -14.17
C MET A 1 -27.12 13.23 -14.76
N PRO A 2 -27.88 14.08 -14.05
CA PRO A 2 -28.98 14.87 -14.63
C PRO A 2 -28.47 15.88 -15.66
N LYS A 3 -29.23 16.13 -16.73
CA LYS A 3 -28.87 17.09 -17.80
C LYS A 3 -28.66 18.54 -17.32
N ALA A 4 -29.13 18.87 -16.12
CA ALA A 4 -29.01 20.20 -15.54
C ALA A 4 -27.58 20.54 -15.05
N PHE A 5 -26.68 19.56 -14.99
CA PHE A 5 -25.31 19.74 -14.50
C PHE A 5 -24.29 19.51 -15.60
N THR A 6 -23.16 20.21 -15.52
CA THR A 6 -22.07 20.17 -16.51
C THR A 6 -21.10 19.02 -16.28
N ASN A 7 -20.88 18.60 -15.04
CA ASN A 7 -20.07 17.44 -14.67
C ASN A 7 -20.55 16.83 -13.34
N HIS A 8 -20.09 15.60 -13.03
CA HIS A 8 -20.54 14.88 -11.83
C HIS A 8 -20.13 15.61 -10.55
N HIS A 9 -18.98 16.28 -10.53
CA HIS A 9 -18.55 17.10 -9.39
C HIS A 9 -19.59 18.17 -9.02
N HIS A 10 -20.03 19.01 -9.96
CA HIS A 10 -21.05 20.04 -9.70
C HIS A 10 -22.38 19.45 -9.25
N TRP A 11 -22.77 18.31 -9.84
CA TRP A 11 -23.95 17.60 -9.40
C TRP A 11 -23.81 17.12 -7.96
N TYR A 12 -22.72 16.46 -7.60
CA TYR A 12 -22.48 15.97 -6.24
C TYR A 12 -22.36 17.12 -5.24
N SER A 13 -21.61 18.18 -5.54
CA SER A 13 -21.52 19.37 -4.66
C SER A 13 -22.89 19.97 -4.35
N SER A 14 -23.83 19.97 -5.30
CA SER A 14 -25.20 20.48 -5.07
C SER A 14 -25.96 19.70 -3.97
N ILE A 15 -25.66 18.41 -3.81
CA ILE A 15 -26.26 17.55 -2.78
C ILE A 15 -25.80 18.01 -1.40
N PHE A 16 -24.50 18.32 -1.24
CA PHE A 16 -23.92 18.80 0.02
C PHE A 16 -24.40 20.19 0.43
N TYR A 17 -24.62 21.08 -0.54
CA TYR A 17 -25.28 22.36 -0.28
C TYR A 17 -26.69 22.17 0.28
N SER A 18 -27.45 21.20 -0.25
CA SER A 18 -28.79 20.88 0.26
C SER A 18 -28.76 20.31 1.67
N LEU A 19 -27.82 19.40 1.98
CA LEU A 19 -27.65 18.83 3.33
C LEU A 19 -27.28 19.89 4.37
N SER A 20 -26.35 20.79 4.01
CA SER A 20 -25.93 21.90 4.88
C SER A 20 -27.05 22.90 5.14
N SER A 21 -27.86 23.18 4.11
CA SER A 21 -29.05 24.05 4.24
C SER A 21 -30.12 23.42 5.14
N ALA A 22 -30.34 22.10 5.05
CA ALA A 22 -31.31 21.40 5.89
C ALA A 22 -30.90 21.38 7.38
N LYS A 23 -29.59 21.32 7.66
CA LYS A 23 -29.03 21.37 9.02
C LYS A 23 -29.15 22.76 9.67
N SER A 24 -29.18 23.82 8.87
CA SER A 24 -29.32 25.21 9.33
C SER A 24 -30.74 25.54 9.81
N SER A 25 -31.72 24.70 9.49
CA SER A 25 -33.13 24.84 9.92
C SER A 25 -33.49 24.10 11.21
N SER A 26 -32.57 23.36 11.84
CA SER A 26 -32.88 22.43 12.95
C SER A 26 -32.03 22.59 14.23
N SER A 27 -31.35 23.72 14.47
CA SER A 27 -30.41 23.84 15.59
C SER A 27 -31.07 23.91 16.98
N SER A 28 -30.89 22.85 17.79
CA SER A 28 -30.89 22.91 19.26
C SER A 28 -29.45 22.94 19.81
N LEU A 29 -29.29 23.57 20.97
CA LEU A 29 -28.03 23.86 21.67
C LEU A 29 -27.29 22.57 22.08
N ASP A 30 -26.19 22.22 21.41
CA ASP A 30 -25.14 21.39 22.01
C ASP A 30 -23.77 21.69 21.34
N GLU A 31 -22.76 21.94 22.17
CA GLU A 31 -21.38 22.27 21.79
C GLU A 31 -20.57 21.01 21.37
N GLN A 32 -21.06 20.26 20.38
CA GLN A 32 -20.21 19.30 19.66
C GLN A 32 -19.66 19.98 18.42
N LYS A 33 -18.32 19.91 18.22
CA LYS A 33 -17.62 20.44 17.04
C LYS A 33 -18.41 20.13 15.77
N ASN A 34 -19.11 21.14 15.27
CA ASN A 34 -20.11 20.97 14.22
C ASN A 34 -19.38 20.98 12.88
N PHE A 35 -18.85 19.83 12.46
CA PHE A 35 -18.28 19.68 11.14
C PHE A 35 -19.40 19.79 10.11
N SER A 36 -19.21 20.67 9.12
CA SER A 36 -20.07 20.77 7.94
C SER A 36 -19.77 19.60 7.00
N PRO A 37 -20.79 18.97 6.40
CA PRO A 37 -20.57 17.89 5.45
C PRO A 37 -19.78 18.44 4.26
N TYR A 38 -18.72 17.74 3.85
CA TYR A 38 -17.92 18.18 2.71
C TYR A 38 -17.52 17.00 1.82
N LEU A 39 -17.53 17.30 0.53
CA LEU A 39 -17.11 16.40 -0.55
C LEU A 39 -15.58 16.32 -0.55
N VAL A 40 -15.05 15.11 -0.46
CA VAL A 40 -13.60 14.85 -0.50
C VAL A 40 -13.17 14.66 -1.96
N TYR A 41 -13.75 13.68 -2.66
CA TYR A 41 -13.50 13.43 -4.08
C TYR A 41 -14.78 13.14 -4.86
N SER A 42 -14.74 13.39 -6.16
CA SER A 42 -15.72 12.90 -7.14
C SER A 42 -15.00 11.98 -8.10
N TYR A 43 -15.59 10.83 -8.40
CA TYR A 43 -15.04 9.84 -9.31
C TYR A 43 -15.91 9.79 -10.56
N ASP A 44 -15.27 9.74 -11.72
CA ASP A 44 -15.92 9.77 -13.02
C ASP A 44 -15.66 8.48 -13.82
N ASN A 45 -14.52 7.85 -13.57
CA ASN A 45 -13.95 6.75 -14.35
C ASN A 45 -13.87 5.43 -13.58
N ALA A 46 -13.32 5.42 -12.36
CA ALA A 46 -13.14 4.25 -11.52
C ALA A 46 -14.49 3.76 -10.97
N LEU A 47 -15.34 4.71 -10.55
CA LEU A 47 -16.73 4.48 -10.17
C LEU A 47 -17.54 5.76 -10.40
N HIS A 48 -18.87 5.65 -10.47
CA HIS A 48 -19.75 6.83 -10.57
C HIS A 48 -20.26 7.20 -9.18
N GLY A 49 -19.56 8.12 -8.51
CA GLY A 49 -19.87 8.46 -7.12
C GLY A 49 -18.88 9.43 -6.51
N PHE A 50 -18.87 9.49 -5.17
CA PHE A 50 -18.03 10.41 -4.43
C PHE A 50 -17.64 9.85 -3.06
N SER A 51 -16.54 10.36 -2.51
CA SER A 51 -16.23 10.24 -1.08
C SER A 51 -16.52 11.54 -0.38
N ALA A 52 -16.99 11.46 0.86
CA ALA A 52 -17.33 12.63 1.65
C ALA A 52 -17.18 12.36 3.14
N SER A 53 -16.92 13.42 3.89
CA SER A 53 -16.99 13.39 5.35
C SER A 53 -18.39 13.82 5.77
N LEU A 54 -19.11 12.91 6.44
CA LEU A 54 -20.50 13.06 6.86
C LEU A 54 -20.68 12.55 8.29
N THR A 55 -21.64 13.12 9.03
CA THR A 55 -22.17 12.49 10.25
C THR A 55 -23.12 11.34 9.91
N LEU A 56 -23.43 10.49 10.90
CA LEU A 56 -24.41 9.40 10.69
C LEU A 56 -25.79 9.93 10.30
N ASP A 57 -26.27 11.01 10.93
CA ASP A 57 -27.56 11.62 10.60
C ASP A 57 -27.59 12.17 9.17
N GLU A 58 -26.49 12.79 8.73
CA GLU A 58 -26.34 13.31 7.36
C GLU A 58 -26.31 12.17 6.33
N LEU A 59 -25.66 11.05 6.67
CA LEU A 59 -25.68 9.84 5.84
C LEU A 59 -27.10 9.25 5.75
N GLU A 60 -27.86 9.23 6.85
CA GLU A 60 -29.26 8.75 6.84
C GLU A 60 -30.18 9.65 6.01
N GLU A 61 -29.97 10.97 6.01
CA GLU A 61 -30.67 11.87 5.08
C GLU A 61 -30.27 11.62 3.61
N LEU A 62 -28.98 11.39 3.34
CA LEU A 62 -28.48 11.09 1.99
C LEU A 62 -29.09 9.80 1.43
N LYS A 63 -29.24 8.77 2.28
CA LYS A 63 -29.85 7.48 1.94
C LYS A 63 -31.30 7.58 1.48
N LYS A 64 -32.03 8.62 1.91
CA LYS A 64 -33.41 8.87 1.45
C LYS A 64 -33.48 9.40 0.02
N SER A 65 -32.35 9.83 -0.56
CA SER A 65 -32.34 10.32 -1.93
C SER A 65 -32.63 9.20 -2.92
N LEU A 66 -33.48 9.48 -3.92
CA LEU A 66 -33.97 8.49 -4.88
C LEU A 66 -32.86 7.87 -5.79
N ARG A 67 -31.64 8.41 -5.72
CA ARG A 67 -30.48 8.01 -6.51
C ARG A 67 -29.32 7.46 -5.66
N PHE A 68 -29.56 7.27 -4.36
CA PHE A 68 -28.61 6.57 -3.50
C PHE A 68 -28.61 5.07 -3.84
N ILE A 69 -27.42 4.50 -4.00
CA ILE A 69 -27.24 3.08 -4.32
C ILE A 69 -26.65 2.36 -3.10
N SER A 70 -25.47 2.76 -2.67
CA SER A 70 -24.77 2.20 -1.51
C SER A 70 -23.77 3.20 -0.92
N SER A 71 -23.27 2.92 0.30
CA SER A 71 -22.22 3.69 0.97
C SER A 71 -21.37 2.76 1.82
N TYR A 72 -20.06 3.02 1.89
CA TYR A 72 -19.09 2.24 2.67
C TYR A 72 -18.25 3.16 3.54
N ILE A 73 -17.81 2.66 4.70
CA ILE A 73 -16.91 3.39 5.61
C ILE A 73 -15.50 3.34 5.01
N ASP A 74 -14.77 4.46 5.11
CA ASP A 74 -13.40 4.56 4.61
C ASP A 74 -12.41 3.84 5.54
N HIS A 75 -11.51 3.03 4.99
CA HIS A 75 -10.54 2.21 5.73
C HIS A 75 -9.09 2.63 5.46
N ALA A 76 -8.20 2.39 6.43
CA ALA A 76 -6.77 2.68 6.32
C ALA A 76 -6.01 1.53 5.66
N ALA A 77 -5.05 1.86 4.78
CA ALA A 77 -4.31 0.86 4.00
C ALA A 77 -2.81 0.72 4.40
N THR A 78 -2.14 -0.37 3.98
CA THR A 78 -0.73 -0.71 4.37
C THR A 78 0.21 -0.90 3.16
N LEU A 79 1.55 -0.91 3.35
CA LEU A 79 2.60 -0.78 2.31
C LEU A 79 3.64 -1.93 2.31
N ASP A 80 4.18 -2.34 1.13
CA ASP A 80 5.17 -3.45 1.00
C ASP A 80 6.37 -3.32 0.00
N THR A 81 7.51 -3.98 0.35
CA THR A 81 8.60 -4.64 -0.47
C THR A 81 9.92 -3.94 -0.92
N THR A 82 10.95 -4.76 -1.31
CA THR A 82 11.89 -4.60 -2.48
C THR A 82 12.86 -5.81 -2.80
N HIS A 83 13.16 -6.06 -4.12
CA HIS A 83 14.30 -6.77 -4.83
C HIS A 83 14.03 -8.10 -5.61
N THR A 84 14.21 -8.14 -6.96
CA THR A 84 13.66 -9.27 -7.78
C THR A 84 14.34 -9.69 -9.12
N TYR A 85 14.97 -8.81 -9.93
CA TYR A 85 15.15 -9.08 -11.39
C TYR A 85 16.03 -10.29 -11.81
N LYS A 86 17.19 -10.54 -11.17
CA LYS A 86 18.08 -11.67 -11.55
C LYS A 86 17.46 -13.03 -11.22
N PHE A 87 16.74 -13.10 -10.11
CA PHE A 87 16.07 -14.32 -9.65
C PHE A 87 15.05 -14.82 -10.68
N LEU A 88 14.39 -13.91 -11.40
CA LEU A 88 13.44 -14.24 -12.46
C LEU A 88 14.09 -14.65 -13.80
N SER A 89 15.41 -14.84 -13.85
CA SER A 89 16.16 -15.20 -15.07
C SER A 89 15.97 -14.23 -16.25
N LEU A 90 15.61 -12.97 -15.96
CA LEU A 90 15.48 -11.94 -16.98
C LEU A 90 16.86 -11.57 -17.50
N ASN A 91 17.03 -11.68 -18.81
CA ASN A 91 18.30 -11.42 -19.50
C ASN A 91 18.14 -10.22 -20.43
N PRO A 92 18.98 -9.18 -20.30
CA PRO A 92 18.91 -8.03 -21.20
C PRO A 92 19.10 -8.41 -22.68
N SER A 93 19.95 -9.38 -23.00
CA SER A 93 20.31 -9.71 -24.38
C SER A 93 19.37 -10.72 -25.05
N GLN A 94 18.50 -11.42 -24.31
CA GLN A 94 17.64 -12.48 -24.86
C GLN A 94 16.36 -12.71 -24.03
N GLY A 95 15.35 -13.30 -24.64
CA GLY A 95 14.09 -13.62 -23.96
C GLY A 95 13.13 -12.43 -23.87
N LEU A 96 12.42 -12.31 -22.75
CA LEU A 96 11.30 -11.37 -22.63
C LEU A 96 11.72 -9.89 -22.76
N CYS A 97 12.86 -9.49 -22.19
CA CYS A 97 13.32 -8.11 -22.22
C CYS A 97 13.50 -7.57 -23.66
N PRO A 98 14.29 -8.18 -24.56
CA PRO A 98 14.37 -7.72 -25.93
C PRO A 98 13.08 -7.97 -26.74
N ALA A 99 12.34 -9.04 -26.44
CA ALA A 99 11.08 -9.35 -27.16
C ALA A 99 9.97 -8.31 -26.90
N SER A 100 9.91 -7.74 -25.70
CA SER A 100 8.99 -6.65 -25.34
C SER A 100 9.55 -5.25 -25.64
N ASN A 101 10.70 -5.17 -26.30
CA ASN A 101 11.46 -3.93 -26.46
C ASN A 101 11.67 -3.20 -25.11
N TYR A 102 11.95 -3.97 -24.07
CA TYR A 102 12.13 -3.52 -22.68
C TYR A 102 10.93 -2.73 -22.12
N GLY A 103 9.73 -2.96 -22.68
CA GLY A 103 8.48 -2.27 -22.37
C GLY A 103 8.44 -0.83 -22.82
N GLU A 104 9.20 -0.47 -23.85
CA GLU A 104 9.06 0.83 -24.50
C GLU A 104 7.60 1.04 -24.96
N HIS A 105 7.08 2.25 -24.74
CA HIS A 105 5.67 2.63 -24.95
C HIS A 105 4.65 2.06 -23.97
N VAL A 106 5.07 1.28 -22.97
CA VAL A 106 4.19 0.89 -21.86
C VAL A 106 4.28 1.94 -20.74
N ILE A 107 3.13 2.36 -20.24
CA ILE A 107 2.98 3.24 -19.08
C ILE A 107 2.43 2.42 -17.92
N VAL A 108 3.24 2.31 -16.86
CA VAL A 108 2.84 1.66 -15.61
C VAL A 108 2.39 2.73 -14.62
N GLY A 109 1.11 2.70 -14.27
CA GLY A 109 0.55 3.45 -13.15
C GLY A 109 0.87 2.79 -11.83
N VAL A 110 1.48 3.51 -10.90
CA VAL A 110 1.78 3.04 -9.54
C VAL A 110 0.96 3.87 -8.56
N ILE A 111 0.03 3.21 -7.88
CA ILE A 111 -0.83 3.82 -6.86
C ILE A 111 -0.24 3.46 -5.50
N ASP A 112 0.43 4.43 -4.86
CA ASP A 112 1.25 4.19 -3.67
C ASP A 112 1.45 5.50 -2.86
N ASN A 113 2.47 5.57 -2.00
CA ASN A 113 2.84 6.75 -1.21
C ASN A 113 3.60 7.83 -2.00
N GLY A 114 3.63 7.67 -3.33
CA GLY A 114 4.32 8.52 -4.28
C GLY A 114 5.67 7.94 -4.68
N VAL A 115 6.50 8.79 -5.27
CA VAL A 115 7.86 8.44 -5.69
C VAL A 115 8.85 9.47 -5.15
N TRP A 116 10.12 9.09 -5.07
CA TRP A 116 11.22 10.03 -4.86
C TRP A 116 11.89 10.33 -6.20
N PRO A 117 11.50 11.41 -6.92
CA PRO A 117 11.89 11.59 -8.34
C PRO A 117 13.39 11.76 -8.53
N LYS A 118 14.11 12.18 -7.48
CA LYS A 118 15.57 12.37 -7.51
C LYS A 118 16.36 11.07 -7.31
N SER A 119 15.69 9.94 -7.12
CA SER A 119 16.35 8.63 -7.01
C SER A 119 17.09 8.29 -8.31
N GLU A 120 18.27 7.70 -8.21
CA GLU A 120 19.02 7.23 -9.39
C GLU A 120 18.26 6.17 -10.20
N SER A 121 17.33 5.44 -9.58
CA SER A 121 16.49 4.44 -10.26
C SER A 121 15.53 5.05 -11.29
N PHE A 122 15.25 6.36 -11.21
CA PHE A 122 14.41 7.08 -12.18
C PHE A 122 15.23 7.94 -13.14
N GLN A 123 16.56 7.82 -13.12
CA GLN A 123 17.43 8.42 -14.13
C GLN A 123 17.68 7.40 -15.25
N ASP A 124 17.78 7.89 -16.49
CA ASP A 124 18.00 7.08 -17.70
C ASP A 124 19.35 6.33 -17.73
N ASN A 125 20.19 6.48 -16.69
CA ASN A 125 21.54 5.90 -16.59
C ASN A 125 21.77 5.02 -15.34
N GLY A 126 20.72 4.72 -14.54
CA GLY A 126 20.84 4.21 -13.17
C GLY A 126 21.41 2.78 -12.97
N MET A 127 21.91 2.55 -11.74
CA MET A 127 22.60 1.34 -11.27
C MET A 127 21.67 0.19 -10.87
N ALA A 128 20.45 0.49 -10.41
CA ALA A 128 19.40 -0.47 -10.07
C ALA A 128 18.26 -0.35 -11.09
N ARG A 129 17.85 -1.47 -11.68
CA ARG A 129 16.84 -1.51 -12.76
C ARG A 129 15.61 -2.29 -12.31
N GLY A 130 14.44 -1.78 -12.66
CA GLY A 130 13.19 -2.54 -12.60
C GLY A 130 13.19 -3.70 -13.59
N ILE A 131 12.15 -4.54 -13.54
CA ILE A 131 11.97 -5.67 -14.48
C ILE A 131 11.84 -5.16 -15.93
N ILE A 132 11.24 -3.98 -16.11
CA ILE A 132 10.98 -3.33 -17.39
C ILE A 132 11.64 -1.95 -17.37
N PRO A 133 12.91 -1.82 -17.79
CA PRO A 133 13.67 -0.58 -17.57
C PRO A 133 13.30 0.57 -18.51
N HIS A 134 12.63 0.33 -19.64
CA HIS A 134 12.25 1.37 -20.61
C HIS A 134 10.76 1.73 -20.58
N SER A 135 9.98 1.14 -19.67
CA SER A 135 8.59 1.58 -19.45
C SER A 135 8.57 2.96 -18.80
N ARG A 136 7.51 3.72 -19.09
CA ARG A 136 7.22 4.97 -18.38
C ARG A 136 6.50 4.66 -17.08
N LEU A 137 6.75 5.47 -16.06
CA LEU A 137 6.10 5.35 -14.76
C LEU A 137 5.21 6.57 -14.53
N ALA A 138 3.93 6.34 -14.22
CA ALA A 138 3.01 7.36 -13.75
C ALA A 138 2.73 7.10 -12.26
N ALA A 139 3.13 8.00 -11.38
CA ALA A 139 3.02 7.81 -9.94
C ALA A 139 1.82 8.58 -9.36
N TYR A 140 0.90 7.86 -8.74
CA TYR A 140 -0.30 8.40 -8.10
C TYR A 140 -0.15 8.26 -6.59
N LYS A 141 0.12 9.38 -5.93
CA LYS A 141 0.29 9.42 -4.48
C LYS A 141 -1.06 9.45 -3.78
N VAL A 142 -1.40 8.37 -3.08
CA VAL A 142 -2.67 8.22 -2.36
C VAL A 142 -2.50 8.20 -0.83
N PHE A 143 -1.30 7.92 -0.32
CA PHE A 143 -1.01 8.09 1.11
C PHE A 143 -0.74 9.55 1.48
N ARG A 144 -1.36 10.00 2.57
CA ARG A 144 -1.14 11.32 3.19
C ARG A 144 -0.83 11.15 4.68
N GLY A 145 0.36 11.60 5.10
CA GLY A 145 0.77 11.56 6.50
C GLY A 145 0.88 10.14 7.06
N GLU A 146 -0.12 9.72 7.84
CA GLU A 146 -0.14 8.45 8.60
C GLU A 146 -0.91 7.30 7.91
N GLY A 147 -1.54 7.53 6.76
CA GLY A 147 -2.28 6.48 6.06
C GLY A 147 -2.77 6.87 4.66
N SER A 148 -3.38 5.91 3.98
CA SER A 148 -4.21 6.14 2.80
C SER A 148 -5.63 5.79 3.16
N GLN A 149 -6.56 6.63 2.75
CA GLN A 149 -7.97 6.28 2.69
C GLN A 149 -8.22 5.47 1.42
N THR A 150 -9.23 4.58 1.42
CA THR A 150 -9.70 3.92 0.20
C THR A 150 -10.18 4.96 -0.81
N SER A 151 -10.76 6.06 -0.34
CA SER A 151 -11.17 7.16 -1.22
C SER A 151 -10.02 7.78 -2.04
N ASP A 152 -8.84 7.96 -1.44
CA ASP A 152 -7.64 8.41 -2.15
C ASP A 152 -7.19 7.38 -3.19
N VAL A 153 -7.26 6.08 -2.87
CA VAL A 153 -6.92 4.98 -3.80
C VAL A 153 -7.81 5.05 -5.05
N LEU A 154 -9.12 5.25 -4.86
CA LEU A 154 -10.08 5.36 -5.97
C LEU A 154 -9.80 6.59 -6.84
N ALA A 155 -9.46 7.73 -6.24
CA ALA A 155 -9.07 8.92 -6.99
C ALA A 155 -7.81 8.68 -7.81
N GLY A 156 -6.84 7.96 -7.25
CA GLY A 156 -5.62 7.53 -7.96
C GLY A 156 -5.93 6.62 -9.14
N MET A 157 -6.85 5.65 -8.97
CA MET A 157 -7.28 4.75 -10.06
C MET A 157 -8.02 5.53 -11.15
N ASP A 158 -8.90 6.45 -10.76
CA ASP A 158 -9.67 7.30 -11.68
C ASP A 158 -8.75 8.10 -12.60
N GLN A 159 -7.77 8.79 -11.99
CA GLN A 159 -6.78 9.58 -12.72
C GLN A 159 -5.90 8.70 -13.60
N ALA A 160 -5.52 7.51 -13.13
CA ALA A 160 -4.69 6.60 -13.91
C ALA A 160 -5.39 6.12 -15.19
N ILE A 161 -6.70 5.85 -15.11
CA ILE A 161 -7.52 5.51 -16.28
C ILE A 161 -7.57 6.70 -17.24
N GLU A 162 -7.79 7.91 -16.74
CA GLU A 162 -7.88 9.12 -17.56
C GLU A 162 -6.56 9.46 -18.27
N ASP A 163 -5.44 9.24 -17.59
CA ASP A 163 -4.10 9.43 -18.13
C ASP A 163 -3.71 8.34 -19.16
N GLY A 164 -4.54 7.30 -19.32
CA GLY A 164 -4.37 6.25 -20.32
C GLY A 164 -3.21 5.31 -20.02
N VAL A 165 -3.00 4.96 -18.74
CA VAL A 165 -1.99 3.95 -18.37
C VAL A 165 -2.36 2.56 -18.90
N ASP A 166 -1.37 1.74 -19.24
CA ASP A 166 -1.62 0.39 -19.75
C ASP A 166 -1.82 -0.63 -18.62
N VAL A 167 -1.11 -0.43 -17.51
CA VAL A 167 -1.09 -1.32 -16.36
C VAL A 167 -1.12 -0.50 -15.08
N ILE A 168 -1.89 -0.94 -14.09
CA ILE A 168 -1.96 -0.36 -12.75
C ILE A 168 -1.40 -1.37 -11.73
N SER A 169 -0.43 -0.93 -10.95
CA SER A 169 0.15 -1.64 -9.81
C SER A 169 -0.33 -1.05 -8.50
N ILE A 170 -0.99 -1.87 -7.68
CA ILE A 170 -1.55 -1.47 -6.40
C ILE A 170 -1.05 -2.41 -5.31
N SER A 171 -0.16 -1.92 -4.45
CA SER A 171 0.31 -2.66 -3.26
C SER A 171 -0.51 -2.28 -2.03
N ILE A 172 -1.83 -2.23 -2.20
CA ILE A 172 -2.82 -1.66 -1.27
C ILE A 172 -4.13 -2.48 -1.40
N GLY A 173 -4.93 -2.56 -0.35
CA GLY A 173 -6.27 -3.15 -0.38
C GLY A 173 -6.98 -3.04 0.96
N ASN A 174 -8.08 -3.77 1.11
CA ASN A 174 -8.91 -3.79 2.32
C ASN A 174 -9.10 -5.23 2.83
N ASP A 175 -8.92 -5.45 4.13
CA ASP A 175 -9.12 -6.77 4.75
C ASP A 175 -10.58 -7.00 5.15
N GLY A 176 -11.08 -8.21 4.89
CA GLY A 176 -12.36 -8.69 5.42
C GLY A 176 -13.61 -8.02 4.82
N VAL A 177 -13.48 -7.36 3.67
CA VAL A 177 -14.58 -6.69 2.97
C VAL A 177 -15.06 -7.57 1.80
N PRO A 178 -16.37 -7.86 1.67
CA PRO A 178 -16.90 -8.55 0.50
C PRO A 178 -16.66 -7.77 -0.80
N LEU A 179 -16.47 -8.46 -1.93
CA LEU A 179 -16.13 -7.82 -3.22
C LEU A 179 -17.09 -6.72 -3.69
N TYR A 180 -18.38 -6.84 -3.37
CA TYR A 180 -19.40 -5.84 -3.73
C TYR A 180 -19.45 -4.64 -2.78
N GLU A 181 -18.65 -4.67 -1.71
CA GLU A 181 -18.45 -3.56 -0.77
C GLU A 181 -17.04 -3.01 -0.83
N ASP A 182 -16.10 -3.76 -1.40
CA ASP A 182 -14.71 -3.33 -1.57
C ASP A 182 -14.59 -2.35 -2.74
N PRO A 183 -14.30 -1.06 -2.48
CA PRO A 183 -14.18 -0.09 -3.54
C PRO A 183 -13.02 -0.38 -4.49
N VAL A 184 -11.93 -1.03 -4.03
CA VAL A 184 -10.81 -1.42 -4.90
C VAL A 184 -11.24 -2.51 -5.87
N ALA A 185 -12.01 -3.49 -5.40
CA ALA A 185 -12.64 -4.50 -6.26
C ALA A 185 -13.56 -3.85 -7.30
N ILE A 186 -14.45 -2.95 -6.89
CA ILE A 186 -15.39 -2.28 -7.80
C ILE A 186 -14.62 -1.44 -8.85
N ALA A 187 -13.65 -0.63 -8.42
CA ALA A 187 -12.88 0.21 -9.33
C ALA A 187 -12.01 -0.60 -10.29
N SER A 188 -11.41 -1.70 -9.82
CA SER A 188 -10.61 -2.58 -10.68
C SER A 188 -11.46 -3.28 -11.74
N PHE A 189 -12.75 -3.53 -11.47
CA PHE A 189 -13.67 -4.06 -12.48
C PHE A 189 -13.84 -3.06 -13.64
N THR A 190 -14.15 -1.80 -13.32
CA THR A 190 -14.29 -0.74 -14.33
C THR A 190 -12.97 -0.48 -15.07
N THR A 191 -11.84 -0.55 -14.35
CA THR A 191 -10.49 -0.41 -14.93
C THR A 191 -10.23 -1.50 -15.96
N MET A 192 -10.55 -2.75 -15.64
CA MET A 192 -10.45 -3.89 -16.56
C MET A 192 -11.36 -3.70 -17.79
N GLU A 193 -12.60 -3.24 -17.60
CA GLU A 193 -13.53 -2.99 -18.72
C GLU A 193 -13.00 -1.92 -19.70
N LYS A 194 -12.20 -0.99 -19.21
CA LYS A 194 -11.51 0.02 -20.02
C LYS A 194 -10.20 -0.47 -20.65
N GLY A 195 -9.87 -1.76 -20.49
CA GLY A 195 -8.70 -2.39 -21.09
C GLY A 195 -7.39 -2.17 -20.33
N VAL A 196 -7.44 -1.63 -19.11
CA VAL A 196 -6.27 -1.41 -18.26
C VAL A 196 -6.09 -2.60 -17.32
N PHE A 197 -4.91 -3.22 -17.33
CA PHE A 197 -4.64 -4.41 -16.51
C PHE A 197 -4.28 -4.03 -15.06
N VAL A 198 -4.90 -4.66 -14.06
CA VAL A 198 -4.65 -4.37 -12.64
C VAL A 198 -3.97 -5.54 -11.95
N LEU A 199 -2.87 -5.27 -11.27
CA LEU A 199 -2.19 -6.21 -10.37
C LEU A 199 -2.19 -5.68 -8.93
N SER A 200 -2.47 -6.58 -7.99
CA SER A 200 -2.66 -6.27 -6.57
C SER A 200 -1.86 -7.23 -5.67
N SER A 201 -1.45 -6.79 -4.48
CA SER A 201 -0.80 -7.68 -3.50
C SER A 201 -1.82 -8.58 -2.80
N ALA A 202 -1.41 -9.80 -2.45
CA ALA A 202 -2.25 -10.75 -1.69
C ALA A 202 -2.44 -10.37 -0.20
N GLY A 203 -1.69 -9.39 0.29
CA GLY A 203 -1.62 -8.99 1.70
C GLY A 203 -0.59 -9.76 2.52
N ASN A 204 -0.34 -9.26 3.73
CA ASN A 204 0.67 -9.81 4.67
C ASN A 204 0.06 -10.28 5.99
N ALA A 205 -1.26 -10.48 6.00
CA ALA A 205 -1.92 -11.06 7.15
C ALA A 205 -1.31 -12.45 7.43
N ILE A 206 -1.14 -12.71 8.72
CA ILE A 206 -0.52 -13.91 9.33
C ILE A 206 -1.04 -15.20 8.65
N PRO A 207 -0.25 -16.28 8.57
CA PRO A 207 -0.49 -17.42 7.66
C PRO A 207 -1.65 -18.36 8.08
N ASP A 208 -2.76 -17.79 8.53
CA ASP A 208 -4.01 -18.52 8.68
C ASP A 208 -4.72 -18.63 7.32
N PRO A 209 -5.43 -19.74 7.06
CA PRO A 209 -6.32 -19.82 5.91
C PRO A 209 -7.34 -18.66 5.93
N HIS A 210 -7.75 -18.19 4.76
CA HIS A 210 -8.76 -17.12 4.57
C HIS A 210 -8.32 -15.69 4.90
N THR A 211 -7.01 -15.41 4.89
CA THR A 211 -6.46 -14.07 5.12
C THR A 211 -6.11 -13.29 3.85
N LEU A 212 -6.65 -13.71 2.70
CA LEU A 212 -6.39 -13.07 1.40
C LEU A 212 -7.01 -11.65 1.37
N HIS A 213 -6.17 -10.66 1.10
CA HIS A 213 -6.53 -9.23 1.09
C HIS A 213 -7.28 -8.82 -0.18
N ASN A 214 -6.77 -9.21 -1.36
CA ASN A 214 -7.30 -8.82 -2.66
C ASN A 214 -7.72 -10.04 -3.48
N GLY A 215 -8.67 -10.84 -2.97
CA GLY A 215 -9.22 -12.02 -3.66
C GLY A 215 -10.14 -11.70 -4.83
N ILE A 216 -9.75 -10.74 -5.67
CA ILE A 216 -10.57 -10.11 -6.69
C ILE A 216 -10.37 -10.85 -8.03
N PRO A 217 -11.39 -11.53 -8.57
CA PRO A 217 -11.24 -12.42 -9.74
C PRO A 217 -10.72 -11.74 -11.02
N TRP A 218 -10.95 -10.43 -11.16
CA TRP A 218 -10.55 -9.64 -12.33
C TRP A 218 -9.23 -8.89 -12.14
N THR A 219 -8.49 -9.16 -11.06
CA THR A 219 -7.14 -8.65 -10.85
C THR A 219 -6.13 -9.78 -10.81
N LEU A 220 -4.86 -9.48 -11.12
CA LEU A 220 -3.78 -10.39 -10.80
C LEU A 220 -3.35 -10.20 -9.34
N THR A 221 -3.82 -11.08 -8.46
CA THR A 221 -3.41 -11.10 -7.06
C THR A 221 -2.06 -11.81 -6.91
N VAL A 222 -1.06 -11.09 -6.38
CA VAL A 222 0.33 -11.53 -6.30
C VAL A 222 0.70 -11.87 -4.87
N ALA A 223 1.09 -13.12 -4.63
CA ALA A 223 1.66 -13.59 -3.36
C ALA A 223 3.16 -13.27 -3.26
N ALA A 224 3.68 -13.23 -2.02
CA ALA A 224 5.11 -13.04 -1.76
C ALA A 224 5.82 -14.38 -1.55
N SER A 225 7.03 -14.50 -2.09
CA SER A 225 7.92 -15.65 -1.89
C SER A 225 9.36 -15.20 -1.61
N THR A 226 10.19 -16.11 -1.10
CA THR A 226 11.60 -15.84 -0.86
C THR A 226 12.42 -16.05 -2.14
N ILE A 227 13.55 -15.34 -2.22
CA ILE A 227 14.55 -15.51 -3.29
C ILE A 227 15.81 -16.19 -2.72
N ASP A 228 16.74 -16.55 -3.60
CA ASP A 228 18.03 -17.18 -3.27
C ASP A 228 19.00 -16.28 -2.48
N ARG A 229 18.72 -14.97 -2.40
CA ARG A 229 19.52 -14.01 -1.65
C ARG A 229 19.23 -14.07 -0.15
N SER A 230 20.29 -14.28 0.62
CA SER A 230 20.30 -14.21 2.09
C SER A 230 21.20 -13.08 2.60
N PHE A 231 20.82 -12.44 3.72
CA PHE A 231 21.66 -11.48 4.42
C PHE A 231 22.34 -12.18 5.60
N GLY A 232 23.52 -12.75 5.33
CA GLY A 232 24.25 -13.56 6.28
C GLY A 232 25.53 -12.92 6.78
N ARG A 233 25.92 -13.26 8.01
CA ARG A 233 27.26 -12.99 8.55
C ARG A 233 27.77 -14.21 9.32
N SER A 234 29.03 -14.55 9.11
CA SER A 234 29.68 -15.65 9.81
C SER A 234 30.03 -15.25 11.24
N LEU A 235 29.60 -16.06 12.18
CA LEU A 235 30.02 -16.06 13.57
C LEU A 235 31.12 -17.11 13.71
N ILE A 236 32.32 -16.65 14.08
CA ILE A 236 33.49 -17.51 14.27
C ILE A 236 33.76 -17.62 15.76
N PHE A 237 33.68 -18.83 16.28
CA PHE A 237 33.94 -19.14 17.68
C PHE A 237 35.44 -19.39 17.90
N ARG A 238 35.85 -19.39 19.17
CA ARG A 238 37.26 -19.50 19.56
C ARG A 238 37.90 -20.83 19.15
N ASP A 239 37.10 -21.88 19.07
CA ASP A 239 37.46 -23.22 18.62
C ASP A 239 37.48 -23.37 17.09
N ASN A 240 37.42 -22.27 16.35
CA ASN A 240 37.25 -22.20 14.89
C ASN A 240 35.93 -22.79 14.37
N PHE A 241 34.98 -23.12 15.25
CA PHE A 241 33.63 -23.45 14.82
C PHE A 241 33.00 -22.21 14.17
N THR A 242 32.35 -22.39 13.02
CA THR A 242 31.77 -21.27 12.26
C THR A 242 30.30 -21.53 11.99
N ILE A 243 29.45 -20.54 12.31
CA ILE A 243 28.02 -20.54 12.00
C ILE A 243 27.72 -19.38 11.07
N THR A 244 27.05 -19.63 9.95
CA THR A 244 26.44 -18.57 9.14
C THR A 244 25.11 -18.17 9.78
N SER A 245 25.04 -16.95 10.32
CA SER A 245 23.83 -16.37 10.91
C SER A 245 23.23 -15.30 10.02
N TRP A 246 22.01 -14.85 10.34
CA TRP A 246 21.29 -13.81 9.60
C TRP A 246 21.43 -12.45 10.27
N THR A 247 21.66 -11.40 9.49
CA THR A 247 21.70 -10.03 10.01
C THR A 247 21.42 -8.99 8.91
N MET A 248 20.69 -7.94 9.28
CA MET A 248 20.50 -6.73 8.45
C MET A 248 21.13 -5.49 9.10
N PHE A 249 22.09 -5.66 10.01
CA PHE A 249 22.72 -4.52 10.68
C PHE A 249 23.40 -3.61 9.64
N PRO A 250 23.00 -2.33 9.53
CA PRO A 250 23.36 -1.48 8.39
C PRO A 250 24.76 -0.85 8.49
N GLY A 251 25.47 -1.07 9.61
CA GLY A 251 26.79 -0.51 9.85
C GLY A 251 27.92 -1.53 9.71
N ASN A 252 29.14 -1.03 9.52
CA ASN A 252 30.33 -1.87 9.62
C ASN A 252 30.71 -2.07 11.09
N ALA A 253 29.98 -2.94 11.79
CA ALA A 253 30.33 -3.32 13.16
C ALA A 253 31.51 -4.30 13.16
N VAL A 254 32.54 -3.96 13.95
CA VAL A 254 33.66 -4.84 14.28
C VAL A 254 33.41 -5.41 15.67
N VAL A 255 33.10 -6.70 15.73
CA VAL A 255 32.96 -7.45 16.98
C VAL A 255 33.97 -8.57 16.92
N GLU A 256 35.10 -8.39 17.59
CA GLU A 256 36.21 -9.34 17.59
C GLU A 256 36.50 -9.82 19.01
N LYS A 257 36.64 -11.14 19.17
CA LYS A 257 37.03 -11.79 20.43
C LYS A 257 36.20 -11.33 21.64
N ALA A 258 34.94 -10.96 21.40
CA ALA A 258 34.04 -10.53 22.44
C ALA A 258 33.63 -11.73 23.30
N PRO A 259 33.55 -11.57 24.64
CA PRO A 259 33.10 -12.63 25.52
C PRO A 259 31.62 -12.94 25.23
N LEU A 260 31.31 -14.22 25.00
CA LEU A 260 29.95 -14.70 24.92
C LEU A 260 29.44 -14.99 26.33
N TYR A 261 28.28 -14.44 26.67
CA TYR A 261 27.63 -14.67 27.96
C TYR A 261 26.25 -15.27 27.73
N TYR A 262 26.03 -16.46 28.30
CA TYR A 262 24.73 -17.10 28.33
C TYR A 262 24.32 -17.34 29.77
N ASN A 263 23.17 -16.79 30.16
CA ASN A 263 22.58 -17.02 31.46
C ASN A 263 21.07 -17.26 31.29
N LYS A 264 20.63 -18.44 31.71
CA LYS A 264 19.26 -18.94 31.52
C LYS A 264 18.21 -18.01 32.12
N THR A 265 18.53 -17.28 33.19
CA THR A 265 17.63 -16.35 33.87
C THR A 265 17.37 -15.07 33.05
N ILE A 266 18.31 -14.67 32.19
CA ILE A 266 18.22 -13.44 31.37
C ILE A 266 18.13 -13.70 29.86
N SER A 267 18.28 -14.95 29.44
CA SER A 267 18.29 -15.39 28.03
C SER A 267 17.01 -15.06 27.27
N ARG A 268 15.92 -14.73 27.98
CA ARG A 268 14.65 -14.32 27.36
C ARG A 268 14.67 -12.88 26.83
N PHE A 269 15.64 -12.07 27.26
CA PHE A 269 15.78 -10.66 26.86
C PHE A 269 14.50 -9.82 27.05
N ASP A 270 13.66 -10.18 28.02
CA ASP A 270 12.34 -9.60 28.29
C ASP A 270 12.33 -8.61 29.47
N SER A 271 13.43 -8.51 30.22
CA SER A 271 13.51 -7.68 31.42
C SER A 271 14.75 -6.77 31.43
N ALA A 272 14.52 -5.48 31.19
CA ALA A 272 15.56 -4.44 31.30
C ALA A 272 16.21 -4.42 32.69
N LYS A 273 15.46 -4.73 33.75
CA LYS A 273 15.95 -4.79 35.14
C LYS A 273 16.91 -5.95 35.39
N ASN A 274 16.74 -7.07 34.70
CA ASN A 274 17.64 -8.22 34.81
C ASN A 274 18.86 -8.07 33.90
N LEU A 275 18.69 -7.42 32.74
CA LEU A 275 19.78 -7.11 31.82
C LEU A 275 20.74 -6.04 32.39
N SER A 276 20.22 -5.03 33.11
CA SER A 276 21.06 -4.01 33.76
C SER A 276 21.90 -4.54 34.93
N ARG A 277 21.53 -5.71 35.48
CA ARG A 277 22.30 -6.40 36.53
C ARG A 277 23.47 -7.23 35.98
N VAL A 278 23.63 -7.31 34.66
CA VAL A 278 24.80 -7.92 34.01
C VAL A 278 25.98 -6.93 34.10
N HIS A 279 26.44 -6.66 35.31
CA HIS A 279 27.74 -6.04 35.54
C HIS A 279 28.80 -7.10 35.38
N THR A 280 29.69 -6.94 34.38
CA THR A 280 31.03 -7.56 34.25
C THR A 280 31.27 -8.77 35.15
N ALA A 281 30.56 -9.87 34.90
CA ALA A 281 30.70 -11.08 35.69
C ALA A 281 31.93 -11.83 35.22
N SER A 282 33.02 -11.67 35.97
CA SER A 282 34.31 -12.34 35.83
C SER A 282 34.26 -13.87 36.02
N SER A 283 33.07 -14.50 36.07
CA SER A 283 32.92 -15.95 36.15
C SER A 283 32.74 -16.55 34.76
N CYS A 284 33.87 -16.81 34.13
CA CYS A 284 34.03 -17.40 32.81
C CYS A 284 33.48 -18.84 32.79
N ALA A 285 32.35 -19.08 32.13
CA ALA A 285 32.10 -20.39 31.53
C ALA A 285 32.76 -20.37 30.14
N ARG A 286 33.94 -21.01 30.03
CA ARG A 286 34.58 -21.24 28.74
C ARG A 286 33.77 -22.31 28.02
N ILE A 287 33.13 -21.92 26.92
CA ILE A 287 32.79 -22.84 25.83
C ILE A 287 33.92 -22.69 24.81
#